data_AF-A0A9Y4N1C2-F1
#
_entry.id   AF-A0A9Y4N1C2-F1
#
_cell.length_a   1.000
_cell.length_b   1.000
_cell.length_c   1.000
_cell.angle_alpha   90.00
_cell.angle_beta   90.00
_cell.angle_gamma   90.00
#
_symmetry.space_group_name_H-M   'P 1'
#
loop_
_entity.id
_entity.type
_entity.pdbx_description
1 polymer ?
#
loop_
_entity_poly.entity_id
_entity_poly.type
_entity_poly.pdbx_seq_one_letter_code
_entity_poly.pdbx_strand_id
1 'polypeptide(L)'
;MSALHPDVKADNRTLGSDPALIRESFKGLYPLLENKRQLRWILQRIQSMEEVWVEAGHALSAKYNLTERTVKQILVHPGALTGESGTRIAESAFSGGPLGEQVQWSDLISTLYILGHNLHLSASIPALKAFPLVKRSGCPSKNSKVEPNLIYTDIVGFRQIQNVRGSPWVKYKCMFRILDVFGTEPDFNHPNWVRKHHLYGPFGGLNMTLMQFYTMFPHTPDNTFLGFVVQHQLISKESEQFKSTKRQNQALVYGKRAAYWKGKEAYVDVIHKYLNVHGTADNSAAIPHYVENHRIIKGRDVQTLLRQSKVFVGLGEPLEGPGPLQALANGCAFLNPRIQPPLSSLNSEIFKGKPNIREVTSQHPYAEAIGEPYVWMVDINNKTDVERVLTAILNETIEPYLPYEFSCEGMLQRVSALVEKQDFCSSTSSWPPLSALQVVKAEAGTSCKKACRKVGLICEPAFFPKLNRVKNLANYSVDCQTSEFSDGHLVYPVYTNSTKHCLFQSDPLLFSCVRSDESLIRICPCRDYIKDQIALCKACI
;
A
#
# COMPACT_ATOMS: atom_id res chain seq x y z
N MET A 1 67.71 -1.41 -19.38
CA MET A 1 66.44 -2.14 -19.56
C MET A 1 66.11 -2.89 -18.28
N SER A 2 65.18 -2.37 -17.49
CA SER A 2 64.07 -3.12 -16.88
C SER A 2 63.36 -2.14 -15.95
N ALA A 3 62.10 -1.87 -16.30
CA ALA A 3 61.28 -0.81 -15.74
C ALA A 3 60.74 -1.19 -14.36
N LEU A 4 60.64 -0.17 -13.50
CA LEU A 4 59.92 -0.17 -12.24
C LEU A 4 58.44 -0.54 -12.47
N HIS A 5 57.97 -1.60 -11.81
CA HIS A 5 56.54 -1.85 -11.62
C HIS A 5 56.02 -0.93 -10.50
N PRO A 6 54.90 -0.21 -10.70
CA PRO A 6 54.28 0.53 -9.63
C PRO A 6 53.40 -0.40 -8.79
N ASP A 7 53.59 -0.34 -7.47
CA ASP A 7 52.75 -0.97 -6.45
C ASP A 7 51.27 -0.57 -6.64
N VAL A 8 50.44 -1.56 -6.94
CA VAL A 8 48.98 -1.45 -6.88
C VAL A 8 48.59 -1.39 -5.41
N LYS A 9 48.34 -0.18 -4.90
CA LYS A 9 47.67 0.01 -3.60
C LYS A 9 46.30 -0.67 -3.66
N ALA A 10 46.14 -1.73 -2.88
CA ALA A 10 44.85 -2.36 -2.61
C ALA A 10 43.95 -1.33 -1.92
N ASP A 11 42.88 -0.93 -2.61
CA ASP A 11 41.88 0.00 -2.11
C ASP A 11 41.02 -0.73 -1.06
N ASN A 12 41.34 -0.50 0.23
CA ASN A 12 40.56 -0.98 1.36
C ASN A 12 39.26 -0.16 1.47
N ARG A 13 38.32 -0.35 0.53
CA ARG A 13 36.97 0.19 0.66
C ARG A 13 36.17 -0.67 1.63
N THR A 14 35.81 -0.06 2.75
CA THR A 14 34.81 -0.58 3.68
C THR A 14 33.48 -0.81 2.94
N LEU A 15 33.02 -2.07 2.87
CA LEU A 15 31.67 -2.39 2.39
C LEU A 15 30.65 -1.69 3.32
N GLY A 16 30.14 -0.52 2.90
CA GLY A 16 29.13 0.23 3.66
C GLY A 16 29.09 1.75 3.42
N SER A 17 29.94 2.31 2.55
CA SER A 17 30.11 3.76 2.38
C SER A 17 29.74 4.30 1.00
N ASP A 18 29.27 3.47 0.07
CA ASP A 18 28.93 3.95 -1.28
C ASP A 18 27.61 4.77 -1.25
N PRO A 19 27.60 5.98 -1.85
CA PRO A 19 26.40 6.80 -1.95
C PRO A 19 25.37 6.14 -2.87
N ALA A 20 24.10 6.15 -2.47
CA ALA A 20 23.00 5.65 -3.29
C ALA A 20 22.59 6.71 -4.31
N LEU A 21 23.04 6.58 -5.55
CA LEU A 21 22.70 7.52 -6.64
C LEU A 21 21.44 7.08 -7.38
N ILE A 22 20.70 8.05 -7.91
CA ILE A 22 19.58 7.75 -8.81
C ILE A 22 20.10 7.00 -10.03
N ARG A 23 19.41 5.92 -10.42
CA ARG A 23 19.78 5.13 -11.60
C ARG A 23 19.13 5.69 -12.86
N GLU A 24 19.93 5.75 -13.91
CA GLU A 24 19.59 6.32 -15.22
C GLU A 24 18.92 5.31 -16.17
N SER A 25 18.89 4.03 -15.81
CA SER A 25 18.31 2.96 -16.64
C SER A 25 18.13 1.67 -15.84
N PHE A 26 17.18 0.85 -16.26
CA PHE A 26 16.88 -0.48 -15.73
C PHE A 26 17.70 -1.63 -16.32
N LYS A 27 18.67 -1.36 -17.21
CA LYS A 27 19.52 -2.40 -17.84
C LYS A 27 20.17 -3.35 -16.83
N GLY A 28 20.55 -2.88 -15.64
CA GLY A 28 21.12 -3.73 -14.59
C GLY A 28 20.09 -4.54 -13.80
N LEU A 29 18.80 -4.20 -13.88
CA LEU A 29 17.71 -4.92 -13.21
C LEU A 29 17.16 -6.07 -14.05
N TYR A 30 17.07 -5.92 -15.38
CA TYR A 30 16.45 -6.91 -16.27
C TYR A 30 17.02 -8.33 -16.12
N PRO A 31 18.35 -8.54 -16.07
CA PRO A 31 18.91 -9.89 -15.90
C PRO A 31 18.51 -10.56 -14.57
N LEU A 32 18.19 -9.78 -13.54
CA LEU A 32 17.73 -10.30 -12.25
C LEU A 32 16.30 -10.85 -12.33
N LEU A 33 15.51 -10.43 -13.32
CA LEU A 33 14.10 -10.77 -13.51
C LEU A 33 13.88 -11.82 -14.63
N GLU A 34 14.62 -11.73 -15.74
CA GLU A 34 14.40 -12.53 -16.96
C GLU A 34 14.39 -14.04 -16.73
N ASN A 35 15.25 -14.55 -15.85
CA ASN A 35 15.37 -15.98 -15.56
C ASN A 35 14.34 -16.50 -14.53
N LYS A 36 13.34 -15.69 -14.17
CA LYS A 36 12.33 -16.03 -13.15
C LYS A 36 10.93 -15.97 -13.76
N ARG A 37 10.40 -17.12 -14.18
CA ARG A 37 9.07 -17.23 -14.81
C ARG A 37 7.96 -16.55 -14.00
N GLN A 38 8.02 -16.66 -12.67
CA GLN A 38 7.08 -16.06 -11.71
C GLN A 38 7.04 -14.53 -11.79
N LEU A 39 8.15 -13.89 -12.21
CA LEU A 39 8.29 -12.44 -12.26
C LEU A 39 8.13 -11.88 -13.69
N ARG A 40 7.72 -12.70 -14.66
CA ARG A 40 7.61 -12.29 -16.06
C ARG A 40 6.66 -11.11 -16.27
N TRP A 41 5.50 -11.12 -15.60
CA TRP A 41 4.54 -10.02 -15.70
C TRP A 41 5.11 -8.73 -15.09
N ILE A 42 5.80 -8.84 -13.94
CA ILE A 42 6.50 -7.73 -13.29
C ILE A 42 7.54 -7.12 -14.23
N LEU A 43 8.38 -7.95 -14.87
CA LEU A 43 9.37 -7.49 -15.85
C LEU A 43 8.72 -6.69 -16.99
N GLN A 44 7.64 -7.20 -17.58
CA GLN A 44 6.95 -6.52 -18.68
C GLN A 44 6.38 -5.16 -18.26
N ARG A 45 5.81 -5.08 -17.05
CA ARG A 45 5.31 -3.81 -16.51
C ARG A 45 6.45 -2.81 -16.30
N ILE A 46 7.56 -3.24 -15.68
CA ILE A 46 8.74 -2.39 -15.46
C ILE A 46 9.26 -1.84 -16.79
N GLN A 47 9.43 -2.70 -17.79
CA GLN A 47 9.87 -2.30 -19.13
C GLN A 47 8.92 -1.27 -19.77
N SER A 48 7.60 -1.44 -19.58
CA SER A 48 6.61 -0.50 -20.13
C SER A 48 6.60 0.88 -19.47
N MET A 49 7.30 1.05 -18.34
CA MET A 49 7.31 2.29 -17.54
C MET A 49 8.74 2.81 -17.27
N GLU A 50 9.79 2.24 -17.90
CA GLU A 50 11.19 2.60 -17.62
C GLU A 50 11.43 4.10 -17.76
N GLU A 51 11.06 4.71 -18.88
CA GLU A 51 11.26 6.14 -19.14
C GLU A 51 10.61 7.00 -18.05
N VAL A 52 9.37 6.68 -17.69
CA VAL A 52 8.60 7.41 -16.67
C VAL A 52 9.23 7.30 -15.29
N TRP A 53 9.77 6.13 -14.94
CA TRP A 53 10.46 5.92 -13.67
C TRP A 53 11.78 6.69 -13.58
N VAL A 54 12.56 6.72 -14.67
CA VAL A 54 13.82 7.46 -14.75
C VAL A 54 13.57 8.96 -14.66
N GLU A 55 12.62 9.49 -15.44
CA GLU A 55 12.22 10.90 -15.38
C GLU A 55 11.74 11.30 -13.97
N ALA A 56 10.93 10.46 -13.32
CA ALA A 56 10.50 10.71 -11.95
C ALA A 56 11.66 10.68 -10.93
N GLY A 57 12.66 9.83 -11.13
CA GLY A 57 13.89 9.81 -10.34
C GLY A 57 14.66 11.13 -10.44
N HIS A 58 14.79 11.68 -11.64
CA HIS A 58 15.39 13.01 -11.87
C HIS A 58 14.56 14.15 -11.27
N ALA A 59 13.25 14.11 -11.46
CA ALA A 59 12.36 15.12 -10.89
C ALA A 59 12.44 15.13 -9.35
N LEU A 60 12.53 13.97 -8.72
CA LEU A 60 12.71 13.87 -7.28
C LEU A 60 14.08 14.40 -6.83
N SER A 61 15.17 14.02 -7.49
CA SER A 61 16.52 14.48 -7.13
C SER A 61 16.74 15.98 -7.34
N ALA A 62 15.99 16.59 -8.26
CA ALA A 62 15.95 18.05 -8.43
C ALA A 62 15.21 18.77 -7.29
N LYS A 63 14.25 18.11 -6.64
CA LYS A 63 13.41 18.69 -5.56
C LYS A 63 13.98 18.47 -4.16
N TYR A 64 14.65 17.34 -3.93
CA TYR A 64 15.09 16.92 -2.60
C TYR A 64 16.57 16.55 -2.58
N ASN A 65 17.24 16.83 -1.46
CA ASN A 65 18.62 16.39 -1.28
C ASN A 65 18.67 14.87 -1.07
N LEU A 66 19.09 14.15 -2.10
CA LEU A 66 19.19 12.70 -2.11
C LEU A 66 20.64 12.19 -1.99
N THR A 67 21.63 13.05 -1.72
CA THR A 67 23.06 12.70 -1.80
C THR A 67 23.63 12.00 -0.55
N GLU A 68 22.99 12.16 0.60
CA GLU A 68 23.46 11.60 1.87
C GLU A 68 23.05 10.13 2.11
N ARG A 69 22.29 9.56 1.18
CA ARG A 69 21.78 8.18 1.29
C ARG A 69 22.89 7.19 0.98
N THR A 70 22.90 6.07 1.70
CA THR A 70 23.86 4.98 1.49
C THR A 70 23.20 3.79 0.80
N VAL A 71 23.96 3.10 -0.05
CA VAL A 71 23.46 1.91 -0.76
C VAL A 71 23.09 0.84 0.26
N LYS A 72 21.86 0.33 0.16
CA LYS A 72 21.36 -0.79 0.96
C LYS A 72 21.33 -2.06 0.13
N GLN A 73 21.61 -3.18 0.78
CA GLN A 73 21.45 -4.54 0.26
C GLN A 73 20.05 -5.01 0.65
N ILE A 74 19.15 -5.17 -0.31
CA ILE A 74 17.73 -5.38 -0.04
C ILE A 74 17.30 -6.74 -0.60
N LEU A 75 16.85 -7.63 0.27
CA LEU A 75 16.21 -8.88 -0.14
C LEU A 75 14.75 -8.59 -0.51
N VAL A 76 14.33 -9.02 -1.70
CA VAL A 76 12.94 -8.96 -2.15
C VAL A 76 12.46 -10.37 -2.43
N HIS A 77 11.46 -10.83 -1.68
CA HIS A 77 10.93 -12.18 -1.78
C HIS A 77 9.38 -12.19 -1.83
N PRO A 78 8.79 -12.14 -3.04
CA PRO A 78 7.35 -12.27 -3.26
C PRO A 78 6.91 -13.73 -3.05
N GLY A 79 6.66 -14.13 -1.79
CA GLY A 79 6.33 -15.50 -1.41
C GLY A 79 5.03 -16.00 -2.02
N ALA A 80 4.04 -15.12 -2.19
CA ALA A 80 2.78 -15.45 -2.83
C ALA A 80 2.90 -15.69 -4.35
N LEU A 81 4.03 -15.32 -4.97
CA LEU A 81 4.29 -15.58 -6.39
C LEU A 81 5.11 -16.85 -6.62
N THR A 82 5.63 -17.49 -5.57
CA THR A 82 6.43 -18.72 -5.71
C THR A 82 5.54 -19.89 -6.13
N GLY A 83 6.12 -20.88 -6.83
CA GLY A 83 5.37 -22.07 -7.22
C GLY A 83 4.93 -22.89 -6.00
N GLU A 84 5.75 -22.89 -4.96
CA GLU A 84 5.54 -23.59 -3.70
C GLU A 84 4.39 -23.00 -2.86
N SER A 85 3.95 -21.77 -3.16
CA SER A 85 2.81 -21.14 -2.48
C SER A 85 1.45 -21.75 -2.86
N GLY A 86 1.35 -22.37 -4.04
CA GLY A 86 0.09 -22.90 -4.57
C GLY A 86 -0.97 -21.86 -4.94
N THR A 87 -0.69 -20.55 -4.81
CA THR A 87 -1.68 -19.47 -5.05
C THR A 87 -2.04 -19.28 -6.52
N ARG A 88 -1.15 -19.67 -7.44
CA ARG A 88 -1.25 -19.49 -8.90
C ARG A 88 -1.45 -18.03 -9.36
N ILE A 89 -1.14 -17.05 -8.52
CA ILE A 89 -1.29 -15.61 -8.85
C ILE A 89 -0.47 -15.26 -10.09
N ALA A 90 0.81 -15.66 -10.13
CA ALA A 90 1.71 -15.41 -11.26
C ALA A 90 1.24 -16.06 -12.58
N GLU A 91 0.61 -17.23 -12.51
CA GLU A 91 0.11 -17.94 -13.69
C GLU A 91 -1.13 -17.26 -14.29
N SER A 92 -2.02 -16.78 -13.41
CA SER A 92 -3.28 -16.13 -13.78
C SER A 92 -3.12 -14.69 -14.29
N ALA A 93 -1.93 -14.11 -14.18
CA ALA A 93 -1.64 -12.71 -14.54
C ALA A 93 -1.99 -12.37 -15.99
N PHE A 94 -1.85 -13.35 -16.90
CA PHE A 94 -2.05 -13.14 -18.34
C PHE A 94 -3.48 -13.45 -18.82
N SER A 95 -4.30 -14.07 -17.96
CA SER A 95 -5.65 -14.56 -18.27
C SER A 95 -6.76 -13.87 -17.47
N GLY A 96 -6.49 -12.69 -16.91
CA GLY A 96 -7.50 -11.88 -16.21
C GLY A 96 -7.64 -12.18 -14.71
N GLY A 97 -6.66 -12.86 -14.10
CA GLY A 97 -6.56 -13.04 -12.66
C GLY A 97 -6.23 -11.74 -11.90
N PRO A 98 -6.14 -11.81 -10.55
CA PRO A 98 -5.79 -10.65 -9.73
C PRO A 98 -4.37 -10.15 -10.05
N LEU A 99 -4.26 -8.83 -10.26
CA LEU A 99 -3.01 -8.16 -10.62
C LEU A 99 -2.50 -7.19 -9.54
N GLY A 100 -3.30 -6.92 -8.49
CA GLY A 100 -2.97 -5.90 -7.49
C GLY A 100 -1.61 -6.12 -6.84
N GLU A 101 -1.37 -7.34 -6.33
CA GLU A 101 -0.10 -7.72 -5.69
C GLU A 101 1.08 -7.61 -6.66
N GLN A 102 0.90 -7.99 -7.92
CA GLN A 102 1.96 -7.92 -8.92
C GLN A 102 2.30 -6.48 -9.31
N VAL A 103 1.30 -5.60 -9.39
CA VAL A 103 1.47 -4.15 -9.58
C VAL A 103 2.27 -3.56 -8.42
N GLN A 104 1.89 -3.87 -7.18
CA GLN A 104 2.62 -3.35 -6.02
C GLN A 104 4.07 -3.87 -5.97
N TRP A 105 4.29 -5.16 -6.28
CA TRP A 105 5.64 -5.73 -6.34
C TRP A 105 6.50 -5.11 -7.45
N SER A 106 5.96 -4.89 -8.65
CA SER A 106 6.72 -4.25 -9.73
C SER A 106 7.15 -2.85 -9.36
N ASP A 107 6.24 -2.09 -8.76
CA ASP A 107 6.46 -0.66 -8.52
C ASP A 107 7.40 -0.47 -7.33
N LEU A 108 7.35 -1.35 -6.32
CA LEU A 108 8.34 -1.39 -5.25
C LEU A 108 9.73 -1.74 -5.77
N ILE A 109 9.85 -2.77 -6.62
CA ILE A 109 11.13 -3.17 -7.24
C ILE A 109 11.70 -2.02 -8.06
N SER A 110 10.87 -1.35 -8.88
CA SER A 110 11.29 -0.17 -9.65
C SER A 110 11.77 0.96 -8.76
N THR A 111 11.02 1.26 -7.71
CA THR A 111 11.33 2.36 -6.79
C THR A 111 12.67 2.13 -6.09
N LEU A 112 12.87 0.96 -5.47
CA LEU A 112 14.10 0.63 -4.78
C LEU A 112 15.31 0.60 -5.73
N TYR A 113 15.09 0.16 -6.96
CA TYR A 113 16.12 0.15 -7.99
C TYR A 113 16.50 1.57 -8.43
N ILE A 114 15.53 2.42 -8.76
CA ILE A 114 15.80 3.81 -9.16
C ILE A 114 16.49 4.60 -8.04
N LEU A 115 16.14 4.36 -6.78
CA LEU A 115 16.81 4.99 -5.63
C LEU A 115 18.28 4.55 -5.41
N GLY A 116 18.80 3.61 -6.19
CA GLY A 116 20.21 3.22 -6.17
C GLY A 116 20.56 2.05 -5.26
N HIS A 117 19.58 1.34 -4.70
CA HIS A 117 19.85 0.22 -3.79
C HIS A 117 20.14 -1.10 -4.53
N ASN A 118 20.90 -2.00 -3.90
CA ASN A 118 21.23 -3.29 -4.48
C ASN A 118 20.16 -4.33 -4.14
N LEU A 119 19.49 -4.85 -5.17
CA LEU A 119 18.36 -5.77 -4.99
C LEU A 119 18.79 -7.23 -5.15
N HIS A 120 18.35 -8.06 -4.21
CA HIS A 120 18.50 -9.51 -4.24
C HIS A 120 17.12 -10.15 -4.39
N LEU A 121 16.78 -10.54 -5.62
CA LEU A 121 15.44 -11.05 -5.95
C LEU A 121 15.36 -12.57 -5.77
N SER A 122 14.42 -13.03 -4.95
CA SER A 122 14.11 -14.45 -4.77
C SER A 122 12.65 -14.75 -5.15
N ALA A 123 12.45 -15.73 -6.02
CA ALA A 123 11.12 -16.15 -6.49
C ALA A 123 10.84 -17.65 -6.28
N SER A 124 11.60 -18.33 -5.41
CA SER A 124 11.40 -19.73 -5.03
C SER A 124 12.08 -20.05 -3.71
N ILE A 125 11.69 -21.16 -3.05
CA ILE A 125 12.33 -21.64 -1.82
C ILE A 125 13.80 -22.03 -2.07
N PRO A 126 14.17 -22.74 -3.16
CA PRO A 126 15.56 -23.00 -3.48
C PRO A 126 16.41 -21.73 -3.65
N ALA A 127 15.89 -20.71 -4.36
CA ALA A 127 16.58 -19.43 -4.52
C ALA A 127 16.74 -18.71 -3.16
N LEU A 128 15.70 -18.76 -2.32
CA LEU A 128 15.75 -18.21 -0.97
C LEU A 128 16.79 -18.91 -0.10
N LYS A 129 16.90 -20.24 -0.16
CA LYS A 129 17.92 -21.03 0.55
C LYS A 129 19.34 -20.66 0.11
N ALA A 130 19.53 -20.44 -1.20
CA ALA A 130 20.82 -20.06 -1.77
C ALA A 130 21.29 -18.67 -1.33
N PHE A 131 20.38 -17.78 -0.95
CA PHE A 131 20.74 -16.45 -0.43
C PHE A 131 21.40 -16.57 0.96
N PRO A 132 22.66 -16.14 1.14
CA PRO A 132 23.37 -16.33 2.41
C PRO A 132 22.99 -15.26 3.43
N LEU A 133 22.06 -15.55 4.35
CA LEU A 133 21.73 -14.61 5.43
C LEU A 133 22.72 -14.60 6.60
N VAL A 134 23.69 -15.53 6.71
CA VAL A 134 24.46 -15.73 7.96
C VAL A 134 25.98 -15.63 7.79
N LYS A 135 26.61 -14.82 8.65
CA LYS A 135 28.06 -14.82 8.89
C LYS A 135 28.45 -16.18 9.50
N ARG A 136 29.21 -17.02 8.77
CA ARG A 136 29.93 -18.11 9.44
C ARG A 136 31.17 -17.48 10.03
N SER A 137 31.36 -17.59 11.34
CA SER A 137 32.64 -17.32 12.00
C SER A 137 33.65 -18.35 11.52
N GLY A 138 34.56 -17.95 10.64
CA GLY A 138 35.63 -18.78 10.11
C GLY A 138 36.12 -18.23 8.78
N CYS A 139 37.46 -18.01 8.70
CA CYS A 139 38.33 -17.54 7.61
C CYS A 139 37.69 -16.92 6.34
N PRO A 140 38.21 -15.78 5.84
CA PRO A 140 37.63 -15.08 4.70
C PRO A 140 37.82 -15.91 3.42
N SER A 141 36.76 -16.58 2.97
CA SER A 141 36.68 -17.06 1.60
C SER A 141 36.33 -15.89 0.68
N LYS A 142 36.86 -15.91 -0.55
CA LYS A 142 36.79 -14.84 -1.57
C LYS A 142 35.37 -14.40 -2.02
N ASN A 143 34.31 -14.95 -1.43
CA ASN A 143 32.93 -14.53 -1.65
C ASN A 143 32.43 -13.79 -0.40
N SER A 144 32.55 -12.46 -0.39
CA SER A 144 31.98 -11.62 0.66
C SER A 144 30.48 -11.90 0.79
N LYS A 145 30.05 -12.42 1.94
CA LYS A 145 28.65 -12.71 2.22
C LYS A 145 27.90 -11.40 2.42
N VAL A 146 26.84 -11.19 1.64
CA VAL A 146 26.00 -9.98 1.70
C VAL A 146 24.87 -10.19 2.70
N GLU A 147 24.92 -9.49 3.84
CA GLU A 147 23.81 -9.43 4.80
C GLU A 147 22.84 -8.32 4.36
N PRO A 148 21.52 -8.57 4.29
CA PRO A 148 20.57 -7.55 3.89
C PRO A 148 20.41 -6.50 4.98
N ASN A 149 20.22 -5.24 4.58
CA ASN A 149 19.80 -4.16 5.45
C ASN A 149 18.27 -4.13 5.62
N LEU A 150 17.53 -4.55 4.59
CA LEU A 150 16.06 -4.60 4.55
C LEU A 150 15.59 -5.87 3.84
N ILE A 151 14.42 -6.37 4.26
CA ILE A 151 13.77 -7.53 3.67
C ILE A 151 12.33 -7.16 3.33
N TYR A 152 12.01 -7.03 2.05
CA TYR A 152 10.64 -6.92 1.58
C TYR A 152 10.10 -8.31 1.23
N THR A 153 8.97 -8.67 1.82
CA THR A 153 8.29 -9.95 1.55
C THR A 153 6.79 -9.78 1.73
N ASP A 154 5.98 -10.79 1.43
CA ASP A 154 4.56 -10.85 1.79
C ASP A 154 4.36 -11.84 2.95
N ILE A 155 3.13 -11.99 3.47
CA ILE A 155 2.87 -12.89 4.61
C ILE A 155 3.27 -14.35 4.30
N VAL A 156 3.06 -14.80 3.06
CA VAL A 156 3.44 -16.15 2.63
C VAL A 156 4.96 -16.29 2.63
N GLY A 157 5.67 -15.31 2.07
CA GLY A 157 7.13 -15.28 1.99
C GLY A 157 7.79 -15.12 3.35
N PHE A 158 7.18 -14.35 4.26
CA PHE A 158 7.61 -14.26 5.65
C PHE A 158 7.63 -15.64 6.31
N ARG A 159 6.54 -16.43 6.15
CA ARG A 159 6.48 -17.80 6.66
C ARG A 159 7.47 -18.73 5.96
N GLN A 160 7.66 -18.60 4.65
CA GLN A 160 8.69 -19.33 3.91
C GLN A 160 10.09 -19.02 4.47
N ILE A 161 10.39 -17.76 4.77
CA ILE A 161 11.67 -17.33 5.36
C ILE A 161 11.83 -17.90 6.78
N GLN A 162 10.81 -17.82 7.63
CA GLN A 162 10.85 -18.44 8.96
C GLN A 162 11.14 -19.94 8.88
N ASN A 163 10.46 -20.66 7.97
CA ASN A 163 10.64 -22.10 7.77
C ASN A 163 12.03 -22.45 7.23
N VAL A 164 12.54 -21.68 6.27
CA VAL A 164 13.86 -21.91 5.66
C VAL A 164 15.00 -21.63 6.65
N ARG A 165 14.84 -20.63 7.52
CA ARG A 165 15.91 -20.17 8.42
C ARG A 165 15.84 -20.81 9.80
N GLY A 166 14.68 -21.26 10.25
CA GLY A 166 14.47 -21.66 11.64
C GLY A 166 14.73 -20.48 12.60
N SER A 167 14.92 -20.78 13.89
CA SER A 167 15.08 -19.79 14.98
C SER A 167 15.97 -18.55 14.66
N PRO A 168 17.09 -18.65 13.93
CA PRO A 168 17.89 -17.49 13.51
C PRO A 168 17.13 -16.37 12.78
N TRP A 169 15.92 -16.62 12.23
CA TRP A 169 15.11 -15.59 11.57
C TRP A 169 14.85 -14.36 12.47
N VAL A 170 14.79 -14.56 13.79
CA VAL A 170 14.49 -13.51 14.78
C VAL A 170 15.51 -12.37 14.71
N LYS A 171 16.77 -12.65 14.33
CA LYS A 171 17.80 -11.62 14.13
C LYS A 171 17.39 -10.57 13.09
N TYR A 172 16.61 -10.96 12.08
CA TYR A 172 16.17 -10.09 10.99
C TYR A 172 14.78 -9.49 11.24
N LYS A 173 14.16 -9.74 12.40
CA LYS A 173 12.78 -9.35 12.69
C LYS A 173 12.51 -7.87 12.39
N CYS A 174 13.41 -6.97 12.78
CA CYS A 174 13.28 -5.53 12.56
C CYS A 174 13.50 -5.07 11.09
N MET A 175 14.12 -5.91 10.26
CA MET A 175 14.45 -5.60 8.86
C MET A 175 13.27 -5.88 7.92
N PHE A 176 12.28 -6.64 8.36
CA PHE A 176 11.13 -6.99 7.54
C PHE A 176 10.24 -5.79 7.24
N ARG A 177 9.77 -5.73 6.00
CA ARG A 177 8.66 -4.93 5.50
C ARG A 177 7.73 -5.91 4.77
N ILE A 178 6.55 -6.14 5.34
CA ILE A 178 5.63 -7.22 4.95
C ILE A 178 4.48 -6.62 4.15
N LEU A 179 4.46 -6.84 2.85
CA LEU A 179 3.35 -6.43 1.98
C LEU A 179 2.10 -7.22 2.37
N ASP A 180 1.08 -6.49 2.78
CA ASP A 180 -0.22 -6.97 3.22
C ASP A 180 -1.29 -6.02 2.71
N VAL A 181 -1.87 -6.38 1.56
CA VAL A 181 -2.81 -5.57 0.78
C VAL A 181 -3.90 -4.94 1.64
N PHE A 182 -4.51 -5.72 2.53
CA PHE A 182 -5.68 -5.33 3.32
C PHE A 182 -5.34 -4.85 4.74
N GLY A 183 -4.09 -5.02 5.16
CA GLY A 183 -3.59 -4.63 6.47
C GLY A 183 -3.90 -5.62 7.58
N THR A 184 -3.14 -5.47 8.66
CA THR A 184 -3.18 -6.31 9.86
C THR A 184 -3.43 -5.42 11.07
N GLU A 185 -4.49 -5.70 11.82
CA GLU A 185 -4.84 -4.99 13.05
C GLU A 185 -4.20 -5.67 14.30
N PRO A 186 -3.99 -4.94 15.41
CA PRO A 186 -3.18 -5.41 16.55
C PRO A 186 -3.63 -6.74 17.17
N ASP A 187 -4.93 -6.94 17.28
CA ASP A 187 -5.58 -8.14 17.83
C ASP A 187 -5.34 -9.40 17.00
N PHE A 188 -5.16 -9.24 15.69
CA PHE A 188 -4.81 -10.35 14.80
C PHE A 188 -3.30 -10.58 14.69
N ASN A 189 -2.47 -9.61 15.09
CA ASN A 189 -1.01 -9.73 15.06
C ASN A 189 -0.45 -10.41 16.31
N HIS A 190 -0.96 -10.06 17.49
CA HIS A 190 -0.40 -10.51 18.77
C HIS A 190 -0.76 -11.99 19.06
N PRO A 191 0.21 -12.94 19.12
CA PRO A 191 -0.10 -14.37 19.22
C PRO A 191 -0.90 -14.79 20.46
N ASN A 192 -0.58 -14.25 21.64
CA ASN A 192 -1.32 -14.58 22.87
C ASN A 192 -2.74 -14.04 22.82
N TRP A 193 -2.93 -12.80 22.33
CA TRP A 193 -4.24 -12.21 22.11
C TRP A 193 -5.10 -13.04 21.14
N VAL A 194 -4.51 -13.45 20.01
CA VAL A 194 -5.16 -14.33 19.03
C VAL A 194 -5.64 -15.63 19.68
N ARG A 195 -4.80 -16.29 20.49
CA ARG A 195 -5.20 -17.52 21.19
C ARG A 195 -6.29 -17.26 22.23
N LYS A 196 -6.16 -16.21 23.04
CA LYS A 196 -7.10 -15.85 24.11
C LYS A 196 -8.50 -15.52 23.57
N HIS A 197 -8.57 -14.88 22.40
CA HIS A 197 -9.84 -14.42 21.79
C HIS A 197 -10.26 -15.24 20.57
N HIS A 198 -9.63 -16.40 20.33
CA HIS A 198 -9.94 -17.32 19.23
C HIS A 198 -9.93 -16.68 17.83
N LEU A 199 -9.04 -15.71 17.58
CA LEU A 199 -8.93 -14.96 16.31
C LEU A 199 -8.05 -15.67 15.28
N TYR A 200 -8.16 -16.99 15.17
CA TYR A 200 -7.28 -17.78 14.31
C TYR A 200 -7.50 -17.48 12.82
N GLY A 201 -6.40 -17.46 12.07
CA GLY A 201 -6.45 -17.27 10.63
C GLY A 201 -5.11 -17.54 9.96
N PRO A 202 -5.10 -17.75 8.64
CA PRO A 202 -3.88 -18.04 7.89
C PRO A 202 -3.01 -16.81 7.67
N PHE A 203 -3.40 -15.61 8.12
CA PHE A 203 -2.66 -14.37 7.85
C PHE A 203 -2.16 -13.64 9.10
N GLY A 204 -2.74 -13.92 10.28
CA GLY A 204 -2.36 -13.29 11.55
C GLY A 204 -1.28 -14.05 12.35
N GLY A 205 -1.11 -13.63 13.61
CA GLY A 205 -0.25 -14.26 14.61
C GLY A 205 1.24 -14.09 14.38
N LEU A 206 1.64 -13.03 13.67
CA LEU A 206 3.01 -12.85 13.18
C LEU A 206 3.95 -12.20 14.21
N ASN A 207 3.41 -11.62 15.28
CA ASN A 207 4.20 -10.99 16.35
C ASN A 207 5.15 -9.89 15.85
N MET A 208 4.73 -9.07 14.89
CA MET A 208 5.54 -8.02 14.28
C MET A 208 5.15 -6.63 14.80
N THR A 209 6.03 -5.63 14.70
CA THR A 209 5.59 -4.23 14.88
C THR A 209 4.61 -3.89 13.76
N LEU A 210 3.44 -3.32 14.07
CA LEU A 210 2.37 -3.18 13.07
C LEU A 210 2.73 -2.27 11.89
N MET A 211 3.61 -1.29 12.10
CA MET A 211 4.16 -0.44 11.04
C MET A 211 5.07 -1.20 10.06
N GLN A 212 5.44 -2.46 10.34
CA GLN A 212 6.14 -3.31 9.38
C GLN A 212 5.21 -3.89 8.31
N PHE A 213 3.89 -3.86 8.50
CA PHE A 213 2.92 -4.25 7.47
C PHE A 213 2.70 -3.09 6.49
N TYR A 214 2.72 -3.40 5.20
CA TYR A 214 2.76 -2.44 4.10
C TYR A 214 1.51 -2.62 3.21
N THR A 215 0.59 -1.66 3.25
CA THR A 215 -0.75 -1.78 2.65
C THR A 215 -0.84 -1.23 1.23
N MET A 216 -1.88 -1.66 0.50
CA MET A 216 -2.19 -1.18 -0.86
C MET A 216 -2.78 0.23 -0.88
N PHE A 217 -3.61 0.55 0.10
CA PHE A 217 -4.20 1.88 0.30
C PHE A 217 -4.00 2.32 1.76
N PRO A 218 -4.08 3.62 2.07
CA PRO A 218 -3.89 4.14 3.42
C PRO A 218 -5.12 3.93 4.33
N HIS A 219 -5.68 2.72 4.35
CA HIS A 219 -6.92 2.40 5.08
C HIS A 219 -6.68 1.91 6.52
N THR A 220 -5.46 1.49 6.87
CA THR A 220 -5.13 0.94 8.19
C THR A 220 -3.95 1.72 8.78
N PRO A 221 -4.19 2.77 9.59
CA PRO A 221 -3.14 3.64 10.11
C PRO A 221 -2.21 2.97 11.13
N ASP A 222 -2.57 1.79 11.65
CA ASP A 222 -1.65 0.94 12.42
C ASP A 222 -0.51 0.37 11.55
N ASN A 223 -0.67 0.39 10.24
CA ASN A 223 0.27 -0.13 9.25
C ASN A 223 0.87 1.02 8.41
N THR A 224 1.92 0.70 7.66
CA THR A 224 2.53 1.64 6.71
C THR A 224 1.82 1.58 5.36
N PHE A 225 1.46 2.73 4.81
CA PHE A 225 0.97 2.81 3.44
C PHE A 225 2.14 2.68 2.45
N LEU A 226 2.16 1.62 1.64
CA LEU A 226 3.11 1.46 0.54
C LEU A 226 2.56 1.98 -0.77
N GLY A 227 1.32 1.60 -1.12
CA GLY A 227 0.71 1.99 -2.39
C GLY A 227 1.31 1.29 -3.60
N PHE A 228 1.13 1.93 -4.74
CA PHE A 228 1.59 1.52 -6.07
C PHE A 228 1.55 2.74 -7.00
N VAL A 229 1.94 2.57 -8.25
CA VAL A 229 1.81 3.61 -9.28
C VAL A 229 0.64 3.33 -10.20
N VAL A 230 -0.24 4.31 -10.34
CA VAL A 230 -1.26 4.29 -11.38
C VAL A 230 -0.60 4.61 -12.71
N GLN A 231 -0.57 3.63 -13.61
CA GLN A 231 -0.10 3.86 -14.96
C GLN A 231 -1.15 4.71 -15.68
N HIS A 232 -0.83 5.98 -15.93
CA HIS A 232 -1.68 6.91 -16.69
C HIS A 232 -0.88 7.82 -17.64
N GLN A 233 0.45 7.81 -17.49
CA GLN A 233 1.32 8.77 -18.15
C GLN A 233 1.56 8.39 -19.61
N LEU A 234 1.55 9.45 -20.41
CA LEU A 234 1.84 9.48 -21.82
C LEU A 234 3.33 9.72 -21.96
N ILE A 235 4.03 8.86 -22.69
CA ILE A 235 5.35 9.20 -23.20
C ILE A 235 5.22 10.53 -23.97
N SER A 236 6.18 11.45 -23.85
CA SER A 236 6.09 12.83 -24.36
C SER A 236 5.58 12.96 -25.80
N LYS A 237 5.88 11.99 -26.68
CA LYS A 237 5.37 11.91 -28.07
C LYS A 237 3.92 11.44 -28.19
N GLU A 238 3.45 10.61 -27.26
CA GLU A 238 2.06 10.14 -27.19
C GLU A 238 1.14 11.24 -26.64
N SER A 239 1.67 12.13 -25.80
CA SER A 239 0.90 13.23 -25.18
C SER A 239 0.14 14.07 -26.21
N GLU A 240 0.72 14.36 -27.38
CA GLU A 240 0.08 15.15 -28.43
C GLU A 240 -1.07 14.42 -29.15
N GLN A 241 -0.91 13.13 -29.46
CA GLN A 241 -1.98 12.32 -30.08
C GLN A 241 -3.12 12.02 -29.09
N PHE A 242 -2.81 11.94 -27.80
CA PHE A 242 -3.81 11.72 -26.77
C PHE A 242 -4.48 13.01 -26.29
N LYS A 243 -3.83 14.18 -26.41
CA LYS A 243 -4.49 15.50 -26.24
C LYS A 243 -5.59 15.73 -27.28
N SER A 244 -5.47 15.14 -28.47
CA SER A 244 -6.50 15.22 -29.52
C SER A 244 -7.62 14.18 -29.37
N THR A 245 -7.51 13.24 -28.41
CA THR A 245 -8.57 12.25 -28.15
C THR A 245 -9.80 12.96 -27.57
N LYS A 246 -10.84 13.09 -28.40
CA LYS A 246 -12.10 13.73 -27.99
C LYS A 246 -12.89 12.80 -27.07
N ARG A 247 -13.28 13.31 -25.90
CA ARG A 247 -14.19 12.64 -24.97
C ARG A 247 -15.56 12.45 -25.63
N GLN A 248 -16.06 11.23 -25.58
CA GLN A 248 -17.34 10.81 -26.16
C GLN A 248 -18.43 10.75 -25.10
N ASN A 249 -19.70 10.72 -25.51
CA ASN A 249 -20.81 10.55 -24.59
C ASN A 249 -21.01 9.08 -24.21
N GLN A 250 -20.00 8.51 -23.53
CA GLN A 250 -19.95 7.10 -23.20
C GLN A 250 -19.54 6.84 -21.73
N ALA A 251 -19.99 5.70 -21.21
CA ALA A 251 -19.63 5.15 -19.92
C ALA A 251 -18.86 3.84 -20.10
N LEU A 252 -17.84 3.60 -19.29
CA LEU A 252 -17.08 2.35 -19.26
C LEU A 252 -17.34 1.59 -17.96
N VAL A 253 -17.81 0.35 -18.06
CA VAL A 253 -18.12 -0.48 -16.90
C VAL A 253 -16.89 -1.16 -16.32
N TYR A 254 -16.71 -1.02 -15.01
CA TYR A 254 -15.68 -1.68 -14.23
C TYR A 254 -16.11 -3.11 -13.86
N GLY A 255 -15.92 -4.05 -14.79
CA GLY A 255 -16.24 -5.45 -14.54
C GLY A 255 -15.70 -6.38 -15.61
N LYS A 256 -14.58 -7.06 -15.34
CA LYS A 256 -13.95 -7.96 -16.33
C LYS A 256 -14.52 -9.38 -16.33
N ARG A 257 -15.17 -9.81 -15.24
CA ARG A 257 -15.65 -11.18 -15.04
C ARG A 257 -17.17 -11.23 -15.07
N ALA A 258 -17.72 -12.29 -15.63
CA ALA A 258 -19.17 -12.56 -15.65
C ALA A 258 -19.86 -12.37 -14.29
N ALA A 259 -19.22 -12.86 -13.22
CA ALA A 259 -19.77 -12.77 -11.87
C ALA A 259 -20.07 -11.34 -11.41
N TYR A 260 -19.31 -10.34 -11.86
CA TYR A 260 -19.49 -8.95 -11.45
C TYR A 260 -20.74 -8.30 -12.08
N TRP A 261 -21.18 -8.81 -13.22
CA TRP A 261 -22.34 -8.28 -13.96
C TRP A 261 -23.68 -8.85 -13.47
N LYS A 262 -23.66 -9.97 -12.74
CA LYS A 262 -24.86 -10.68 -12.31
C LYS A 262 -25.76 -9.78 -11.44
N GLY A 263 -26.99 -9.57 -11.89
CA GLY A 263 -27.99 -8.79 -11.14
C GLY A 263 -27.74 -7.27 -11.19
N LYS A 264 -26.97 -6.78 -12.16
CA LYS A 264 -26.65 -5.36 -12.35
C LYS A 264 -27.35 -4.73 -13.55
N GLU A 265 -28.19 -5.48 -14.25
CA GLU A 265 -28.87 -5.09 -15.48
C GLU A 265 -29.69 -3.81 -15.26
N ALA A 266 -30.54 -3.78 -14.23
CA ALA A 266 -31.39 -2.61 -13.95
C ALA A 266 -30.60 -1.33 -13.64
N TYR A 267 -29.38 -1.44 -13.10
CA TYR A 267 -28.49 -0.31 -12.84
C TYR A 267 -27.84 0.18 -14.13
N VAL A 268 -27.34 -0.75 -14.95
CA VAL A 268 -26.71 -0.43 -16.25
C VAL A 268 -27.75 0.11 -17.24
N ASP A 269 -29.00 -0.37 -17.20
CA ASP A 269 -30.11 0.11 -18.02
C ASP A 269 -30.40 1.60 -17.76
N VAL A 270 -30.29 2.06 -16.51
CA VAL A 270 -30.46 3.47 -16.17
C VAL A 270 -29.34 4.30 -16.79
N ILE A 271 -28.09 3.83 -16.73
CA ILE A 271 -26.95 4.52 -17.33
C ILE A 271 -27.11 4.62 -18.85
N HIS A 272 -27.60 3.54 -19.48
CA HIS A 272 -27.78 3.47 -20.93
C HIS A 272 -28.74 4.54 -21.48
N LYS A 273 -29.69 5.01 -20.67
CA LYS A 273 -30.59 6.12 -21.07
C LYS A 273 -29.83 7.44 -21.36
N TYR A 274 -28.63 7.61 -20.80
CA TYR A 274 -27.86 8.86 -20.88
C TYR A 274 -26.56 8.72 -21.66
N LEU A 275 -25.98 7.51 -21.68
CA LEU A 275 -24.65 7.24 -22.22
C LEU A 275 -24.60 5.93 -23.01
N ASN A 276 -23.77 5.89 -24.04
CA ASN A 276 -23.37 4.61 -24.64
C ASN A 276 -22.58 3.80 -23.61
N VAL A 277 -22.92 2.53 -23.41
CA VAL A 277 -22.30 1.70 -22.38
C VAL A 277 -21.27 0.78 -23.03
N HIS A 278 -20.02 0.88 -22.56
CA HIS A 278 -18.94 0.00 -22.97
C HIS A 278 -18.51 -0.90 -21.81
N GLY A 279 -17.94 -2.05 -22.14
CA GLY A 279 -17.40 -2.99 -21.17
C GLY A 279 -16.12 -3.66 -21.66
N THR A 280 -15.38 -4.26 -20.73
CA THR A 280 -14.20 -5.10 -21.03
C THR A 280 -14.37 -6.47 -20.37
N ALA A 281 -15.53 -7.09 -20.56
CA ALA A 281 -15.92 -8.34 -19.91
C ALA A 281 -15.44 -9.55 -20.73
N ASP A 282 -15.09 -10.64 -20.04
CA ASP A 282 -14.79 -11.92 -20.68
C ASP A 282 -16.00 -12.50 -21.46
N ASN A 283 -15.76 -13.54 -22.25
CA ASN A 283 -16.79 -14.14 -23.12
C ASN A 283 -17.89 -14.88 -22.35
N SER A 284 -17.71 -15.13 -21.05
CA SER A 284 -18.69 -15.83 -20.22
C SER A 284 -19.72 -14.90 -19.58
N ALA A 285 -19.51 -13.58 -19.68
CA ALA A 285 -20.40 -12.60 -19.08
C ALA A 285 -21.72 -12.47 -19.87
N ALA A 286 -22.83 -12.77 -19.21
CA ALA A 286 -24.15 -12.38 -19.67
C ALA A 286 -24.29 -10.87 -19.47
N ILE A 287 -24.02 -10.11 -20.53
CA ILE A 287 -24.12 -8.64 -20.55
C ILE A 287 -25.29 -8.21 -21.43
N PRO A 288 -25.95 -7.08 -21.12
CA PRO A 288 -27.00 -6.55 -21.97
C PRO A 288 -26.51 -6.31 -23.41
N HIS A 289 -27.36 -6.60 -24.40
CA HIS A 289 -26.99 -6.57 -25.83
C HIS A 289 -26.54 -5.19 -26.34
N TYR A 290 -26.98 -4.11 -25.69
CA TYR A 290 -26.59 -2.74 -26.01
C TYR A 290 -25.19 -2.37 -25.50
N VAL A 291 -24.57 -3.22 -24.66
CA VAL A 291 -23.21 -2.98 -24.14
C VAL A 291 -22.19 -3.33 -25.22
N GLU A 292 -21.42 -2.33 -25.65
CA GLU A 292 -20.28 -2.55 -26.55
C GLU A 292 -19.11 -3.16 -25.76
N ASN A 293 -18.96 -4.48 -25.86
CA ASN A 293 -17.94 -5.20 -25.15
C ASN A 293 -16.63 -5.33 -25.95
N HIS A 294 -15.62 -4.57 -25.51
CA HIS A 294 -14.27 -4.57 -26.06
C HIS A 294 -13.44 -5.81 -25.67
N ARG A 295 -14.01 -6.73 -24.88
CA ARG A 295 -13.31 -7.89 -24.32
C ARG A 295 -12.13 -7.48 -23.44
N ILE A 296 -11.26 -8.42 -23.10
CA ILE A 296 -10.09 -8.17 -22.25
C ILE A 296 -9.01 -7.43 -23.05
N ILE A 297 -9.03 -6.11 -22.97
CA ILE A 297 -8.00 -5.21 -23.53
C ILE A 297 -6.89 -4.92 -22.51
N LYS A 298 -5.72 -4.47 -22.98
CA LYS A 298 -4.50 -4.25 -22.18
C LYS A 298 -3.79 -2.96 -22.60
N GLY A 299 -2.94 -2.44 -21.72
CA GLY A 299 -2.00 -1.35 -22.04
C GLY A 299 -2.70 -0.09 -22.58
N ARG A 300 -2.28 0.36 -23.77
CA ARG A 300 -2.76 1.60 -24.40
C ARG A 300 -4.25 1.60 -24.69
N ASP A 301 -4.83 0.48 -25.10
CA ASP A 301 -6.24 0.41 -25.48
C ASP A 301 -7.17 0.73 -24.30
N VAL A 302 -6.78 0.30 -23.08
CA VAL A 302 -7.51 0.65 -21.84
C VAL A 302 -7.45 2.16 -21.59
N GLN A 303 -6.28 2.78 -21.78
CA GLN A 303 -6.11 4.22 -21.58
C GLN A 303 -6.94 5.02 -22.59
N THR A 304 -6.93 4.62 -23.87
CA THR A 304 -7.73 5.24 -24.93
C THR A 304 -9.21 5.18 -24.58
N LEU A 305 -9.70 4.01 -24.20
CA LEU A 305 -11.12 3.82 -23.86
C LEU A 305 -11.52 4.63 -22.62
N LEU A 306 -10.65 4.71 -21.61
CA LEU A 306 -10.87 5.57 -20.44
C LEU A 306 -10.92 7.06 -20.82
N ARG A 307 -10.00 7.55 -21.65
CA ARG A 307 -9.99 8.95 -22.10
C ARG A 307 -11.21 9.33 -22.93
N GLN A 308 -11.71 8.40 -23.72
CA GLN A 308 -12.94 8.58 -24.48
C GLN A 308 -14.18 8.58 -23.58
N SER A 309 -14.11 7.98 -22.39
CA SER A 309 -15.27 7.81 -21.48
C SER A 309 -15.46 9.02 -20.56
N LYS A 310 -16.71 9.41 -20.31
CA LYS A 310 -17.05 10.41 -19.28
C LYS A 310 -17.13 9.78 -17.89
N VAL A 311 -17.69 8.58 -17.82
CA VAL A 311 -18.04 7.91 -16.57
C VAL A 311 -17.42 6.53 -16.52
N PHE A 312 -16.76 6.21 -15.42
CA PHE A 312 -16.32 4.86 -15.09
C PHE A 312 -17.28 4.28 -14.05
N VAL A 313 -17.90 3.15 -14.37
CA VAL A 313 -19.06 2.63 -13.65
C VAL A 313 -18.66 1.46 -12.77
N GLY A 314 -18.63 1.67 -11.45
CA GLY A 314 -18.45 0.59 -10.49
C GLY A 314 -19.69 -0.30 -10.38
N LEU A 315 -19.49 -1.63 -10.31
CA LEU A 315 -20.56 -2.62 -10.13
C LEU A 315 -20.70 -3.14 -8.69
N GLY A 316 -19.82 -2.70 -7.78
CA GLY A 316 -19.68 -3.19 -6.42
C GLY A 316 -18.48 -4.12 -6.24
N GLU A 317 -17.99 -4.72 -7.32
CA GLU A 317 -16.79 -5.56 -7.36
C GLU A 317 -15.96 -5.31 -8.64
N PRO A 318 -14.64 -5.54 -8.61
CA PRO A 318 -13.85 -5.91 -7.44
C PRO A 318 -13.64 -4.73 -6.48
N LEU A 319 -13.41 -5.05 -5.20
CA LEU A 319 -13.19 -4.09 -4.12
C LEU A 319 -11.75 -3.57 -4.15
N GLU A 320 -11.56 -2.27 -3.88
CA GLU A 320 -10.24 -1.65 -3.67
C GLU A 320 -9.20 -2.02 -4.75
N GLY A 321 -9.63 -2.03 -6.02
CA GLY A 321 -8.74 -2.26 -7.16
C GLY A 321 -8.17 -0.96 -7.73
N PRO A 322 -7.11 -1.03 -8.57
CA PRO A 322 -6.48 0.16 -9.14
C PRO A 322 -7.30 0.88 -10.24
N GLY A 323 -8.35 0.23 -10.76
CA GLY A 323 -9.13 0.69 -11.92
C GLY A 323 -9.74 2.08 -11.75
N PRO A 324 -10.42 2.38 -10.62
CA PRO A 324 -10.98 3.71 -10.37
C PRO A 324 -9.93 4.82 -10.45
N LEU A 325 -8.76 4.65 -9.83
CA LEU A 325 -7.71 5.69 -9.90
C LEU A 325 -7.15 5.86 -11.32
N GLN A 326 -7.05 4.78 -12.10
CA GLN A 326 -6.70 4.86 -13.51
C GLN A 326 -7.74 5.65 -14.30
N ALA A 327 -9.02 5.50 -13.97
CA ALA A 327 -10.10 6.25 -14.61
C ALA A 327 -10.05 7.75 -14.27
N LEU A 328 -9.85 8.10 -12.99
CA LEU A 328 -9.69 9.50 -12.57
C LEU A 328 -8.49 10.16 -13.26
N ALA A 329 -7.38 9.43 -13.39
CA ALA A 329 -6.17 9.92 -14.04
C ALA A 329 -6.32 10.14 -15.56
N ASN A 330 -7.41 9.65 -16.16
CA ASN A 330 -7.82 9.92 -17.54
C ASN A 330 -9.08 10.83 -17.61
N GLY A 331 -9.47 11.42 -16.48
CA GLY A 331 -10.56 12.39 -16.34
C GLY A 331 -11.96 11.79 -16.39
N CYS A 332 -12.14 10.50 -16.13
CA CYS A 332 -13.47 9.95 -15.88
C CYS A 332 -13.96 10.38 -14.49
N ALA A 333 -15.27 10.65 -14.36
CA ALA A 333 -15.93 10.51 -13.06
C ALA A 333 -16.04 9.03 -12.70
N PHE A 334 -15.84 8.65 -11.44
CA PHE A 334 -16.11 7.30 -10.96
C PHE A 334 -17.43 7.24 -10.21
N LEU A 335 -18.37 6.42 -10.69
CA LEU A 335 -19.54 6.01 -9.91
C LEU A 335 -19.12 4.92 -8.94
N ASN A 336 -19.05 5.26 -7.65
CA ASN A 336 -18.61 4.37 -6.58
C ASN A 336 -19.84 3.83 -5.81
N PRO A 337 -20.19 2.53 -5.98
CA PRO A 337 -21.29 1.93 -5.25
C PRO A 337 -21.08 1.98 -3.74
N ARG A 338 -22.09 2.48 -3.01
CA ARG A 338 -22.20 2.33 -1.56
C ARG A 338 -22.45 0.86 -1.22
N ILE A 339 -21.90 0.41 -0.10
CA ILE A 339 -22.12 -0.94 0.42
C ILE A 339 -22.77 -0.84 1.80
N GLN A 340 -24.02 -1.29 1.88
CA GLN A 340 -24.83 -1.26 3.09
C GLN A 340 -25.43 -2.66 3.33
N PRO A 341 -25.16 -3.33 4.47
CA PRO A 341 -24.17 -2.93 5.48
C PRO A 341 -22.73 -2.98 4.93
N PRO A 342 -21.77 -2.25 5.52
CA PRO A 342 -20.36 -2.34 5.16
C PRO A 342 -19.84 -3.78 5.24
N LEU A 343 -18.94 -4.16 4.32
CA LEU A 343 -18.34 -5.49 4.32
C LEU A 343 -17.14 -5.56 5.24
N SER A 344 -16.97 -6.67 5.95
CA SER A 344 -15.78 -6.96 6.77
C SER A 344 -15.55 -8.47 6.82
N SER A 345 -14.51 -8.90 7.53
CA SER A 345 -14.25 -10.31 7.79
C SER A 345 -15.36 -11.01 8.59
N LEU A 346 -16.27 -10.25 9.21
CA LEU A 346 -17.38 -10.76 10.01
C LEU A 346 -18.61 -11.12 9.18
N ASN A 347 -18.76 -10.57 7.97
CA ASN A 347 -19.97 -10.73 7.16
C ASN A 347 -19.73 -11.01 5.67
N SER A 348 -18.47 -11.11 5.23
CA SER A 348 -18.12 -11.28 3.82
C SER A 348 -17.08 -12.36 3.59
N GLU A 349 -17.36 -13.22 2.61
CA GLU A 349 -16.48 -14.34 2.27
C GLU A 349 -15.18 -13.87 1.58
N ILE A 350 -15.17 -12.67 0.97
CA ILE A 350 -13.96 -12.06 0.40
C ILE A 350 -12.96 -11.64 1.49
N PHE A 351 -13.48 -11.29 2.67
CA PHE A 351 -12.69 -10.82 3.81
C PHE A 351 -12.46 -11.89 4.88
N LYS A 352 -13.03 -13.09 4.73
CA LYS A 352 -12.88 -14.16 5.72
C LYS A 352 -11.43 -14.52 5.95
N GLY A 353 -11.07 -14.65 7.23
CA GLY A 353 -9.72 -15.01 7.67
C GLY A 353 -8.67 -13.90 7.50
N LYS A 354 -9.01 -12.75 6.91
CA LYS A 354 -8.10 -11.59 6.87
C LYS A 354 -7.85 -11.07 8.29
N PRO A 355 -6.64 -10.59 8.61
CA PRO A 355 -6.23 -10.27 9.97
C PRO A 355 -6.68 -8.87 10.39
N ASN A 356 -7.94 -8.53 10.13
CA ASN A 356 -8.58 -7.28 10.49
C ASN A 356 -10.11 -7.45 10.49
N ILE A 357 -10.81 -6.53 11.15
CA ILE A 357 -12.27 -6.36 11.08
C ILE A 357 -12.64 -5.02 10.44
N ARG A 358 -11.77 -4.49 9.58
CA ARG A 358 -11.99 -3.22 8.91
C ARG A 358 -13.24 -3.32 8.05
N GLU A 359 -14.10 -2.31 8.18
CA GLU A 359 -15.30 -2.17 7.36
C GLU A 359 -15.00 -1.45 6.04
N VAL A 360 -15.54 -2.00 4.96
CA VAL A 360 -15.50 -1.47 3.59
C VAL A 360 -16.88 -0.95 3.26
N THR A 361 -17.01 0.38 3.24
CA THR A 361 -18.27 1.14 3.10
C THR A 361 -18.72 1.35 1.67
N SER A 362 -17.83 1.11 0.70
CA SER A 362 -18.07 1.31 -0.72
C SER A 362 -17.14 0.44 -1.54
N GLN A 363 -17.38 0.35 -2.86
CA GLN A 363 -16.50 -0.44 -3.73
C GLN A 363 -15.03 0.00 -3.62
N HIS A 364 -14.79 1.30 -3.42
CA HIS A 364 -13.44 1.83 -3.27
C HIS A 364 -13.38 2.95 -2.19
N PRO A 365 -13.20 2.62 -0.90
CA PRO A 365 -13.22 3.60 0.20
C PRO A 365 -12.14 4.69 0.12
N TYR A 366 -10.99 4.40 -0.51
CA TYR A 366 -10.01 5.46 -0.77
C TYR A 366 -10.52 6.48 -1.80
N ALA A 367 -11.29 6.04 -2.79
CA ALA A 367 -11.84 6.92 -3.82
C ALA A 367 -13.02 7.71 -3.25
N GLU A 368 -13.82 7.11 -2.36
CA GLU A 368 -14.81 7.82 -1.55
C GLU A 368 -14.20 9.04 -0.83
N ALA A 369 -12.98 8.92 -0.32
CA ALA A 369 -12.28 10.04 0.33
C ALA A 369 -11.74 11.11 -0.64
N ILE A 370 -11.56 10.80 -1.92
CA ILE A 370 -11.26 11.82 -2.96
C ILE A 370 -12.50 12.70 -3.18
N GLY A 371 -13.68 12.07 -3.23
CA GLY A 371 -14.96 12.76 -3.33
C GLY A 371 -15.20 13.47 -4.67
N GLU A 372 -16.25 14.27 -4.69
CA GLU A 372 -16.68 15.05 -5.85
C GLU A 372 -15.66 16.16 -6.19
N PRO A 373 -15.49 16.53 -7.48
CA PRO A 373 -16.28 16.08 -8.63
C PRO A 373 -15.78 14.76 -9.26
N TYR A 374 -14.72 14.16 -8.74
CA TYR A 374 -14.08 12.99 -9.34
C TYR A 374 -14.80 11.68 -9.03
N VAL A 375 -15.31 11.54 -7.80
CA VAL A 375 -15.90 10.29 -7.30
C VAL A 375 -17.28 10.58 -6.72
N TRP A 376 -18.27 9.89 -7.24
CA TRP A 376 -19.66 10.07 -6.87
C TRP A 376 -20.22 8.81 -6.23
N MET A 377 -20.72 8.95 -5.00
CA MET A 377 -21.30 7.84 -4.25
C MET A 377 -22.71 7.55 -4.74
N VAL A 378 -23.00 6.29 -5.06
CA VAL A 378 -24.30 5.88 -5.61
C VAL A 378 -24.85 4.65 -4.89
N ASP A 379 -26.14 4.66 -4.57
CA ASP A 379 -26.88 3.43 -4.29
C ASP A 379 -27.37 2.82 -5.61
N ILE A 380 -26.71 1.74 -6.05
CA ILE A 380 -26.99 1.09 -7.33
C ILE A 380 -28.39 0.48 -7.42
N ASN A 381 -29.07 0.26 -6.29
CA ASN A 381 -30.43 -0.28 -6.26
C ASN A 381 -31.49 0.84 -6.31
N ASN A 382 -31.09 2.10 -6.10
CA ASN A 382 -31.98 3.25 -6.12
C ASN A 382 -31.85 3.99 -7.45
N LYS A 383 -32.77 3.70 -8.38
CA LYS A 383 -32.78 4.29 -9.73
C LYS A 383 -32.76 5.82 -9.70
N THR A 384 -33.49 6.44 -8.78
CA THR A 384 -33.52 7.90 -8.64
C THR A 384 -32.17 8.46 -8.20
N ASP A 385 -31.46 7.77 -7.31
CA ASP A 385 -30.10 8.17 -6.91
C ASP A 385 -29.13 8.08 -8.08
N VAL A 386 -29.20 6.99 -8.86
CA VAL A 386 -28.37 6.80 -10.07
C VAL A 386 -28.64 7.89 -11.10
N GLU A 387 -29.90 8.19 -11.42
CA GLU A 387 -30.27 9.24 -12.40
C GLU A 387 -29.82 10.63 -11.92
N ARG A 388 -29.99 10.94 -10.63
CA ARG A 388 -29.54 12.20 -10.02
C ARG A 388 -28.03 12.36 -10.13
N VAL A 389 -27.26 11.34 -9.76
CA VAL A 389 -25.79 11.37 -9.80
C VAL A 389 -25.28 11.48 -11.24
N LEU A 390 -25.84 10.69 -12.18
CA LEU A 390 -25.46 10.76 -13.59
C LEU A 390 -25.71 12.16 -14.17
N THR A 391 -26.87 12.74 -13.88
CA THR A 391 -27.21 14.09 -14.35
C THR A 391 -26.23 15.12 -13.82
N ALA A 392 -25.83 15.02 -12.54
CA ALA A 392 -24.83 15.89 -11.95
C ALA A 392 -23.48 15.75 -12.68
N ILE A 393 -22.99 14.52 -12.87
CA ILE A 393 -21.73 14.25 -13.57
C ILE A 393 -21.73 14.82 -15.00
N LEU A 394 -22.84 14.69 -15.73
CA LEU A 394 -22.91 15.15 -17.13
C LEU A 394 -22.94 16.68 -17.27
N ASN A 395 -23.24 17.39 -16.18
CA ASN A 395 -23.19 18.85 -16.10
C ASN A 395 -21.84 19.38 -15.60
N GLU A 396 -20.93 18.50 -15.18
CA GLU A 396 -19.59 18.87 -14.69
C GLU A 396 -18.53 18.79 -15.78
N THR A 397 -17.51 19.66 -15.68
CA THR A 397 -16.27 19.51 -16.44
C THR A 397 -15.19 18.96 -15.52
N ILE A 398 -14.78 17.72 -15.76
CA ILE A 398 -13.84 17.01 -14.89
C ILE A 398 -12.48 16.91 -15.58
N GLU A 399 -11.49 17.56 -14.99
CA GLU A 399 -10.09 17.43 -15.39
C GLU A 399 -9.48 16.10 -14.91
N PRO A 400 -8.50 15.54 -15.61
CA PRO A 400 -7.76 14.39 -15.10
C PRO A 400 -7.12 14.66 -13.74
N TYR A 401 -7.32 13.74 -12.80
CA TYR A 401 -6.76 13.85 -11.44
C TYR A 401 -6.14 12.53 -11.01
N LEU A 402 -4.91 12.61 -10.51
CA LEU A 402 -4.23 11.53 -9.85
C LEU A 402 -3.62 12.05 -8.55
N PRO A 403 -3.98 11.49 -7.38
CA PRO A 403 -3.30 11.81 -6.14
C PRO A 403 -1.80 11.54 -6.27
N TYR A 404 -0.98 12.51 -5.86
CA TYR A 404 0.47 12.49 -6.03
C TYR A 404 1.12 11.20 -5.49
N GLU A 405 0.63 10.64 -4.39
CA GLU A 405 1.09 9.38 -3.78
C GLU A 405 0.97 8.14 -4.67
N PHE A 406 0.16 8.19 -5.73
CA PHE A 406 0.03 7.15 -6.74
C PHE A 406 0.77 7.46 -8.05
N SER A 407 1.59 8.52 -8.09
CA SER A 407 2.54 8.80 -9.18
C SER A 407 3.89 8.12 -8.95
N CYS A 408 4.73 7.99 -9.99
CA CYS A 408 6.10 7.51 -9.84
C CYS A 408 6.91 8.37 -8.85
N GLU A 409 6.85 9.69 -8.98
CA GLU A 409 7.59 10.62 -8.11
C GLU A 409 7.10 10.53 -6.66
N GLY A 410 5.79 10.47 -6.44
CA GLY A 410 5.23 10.33 -5.09
C GLY A 410 5.55 8.99 -4.44
N MET A 411 5.57 7.89 -5.20
CA MET A 411 6.04 6.61 -4.67
C MET A 411 7.53 6.63 -4.35
N LEU A 412 8.37 7.24 -5.20
CA LEU A 412 9.80 7.44 -4.94
C LEU A 412 10.03 8.25 -3.67
N GLN A 413 9.33 9.36 -3.48
CA GLN A 413 9.41 10.18 -2.26
C GLN A 413 9.07 9.37 -1.02
N ARG A 414 7.93 8.67 -1.05
CA ARG A 414 7.44 7.87 0.08
C ARG A 414 8.41 6.75 0.45
N VAL A 415 8.81 5.94 -0.52
CA VAL A 415 9.71 4.81 -0.26
C VAL A 415 11.10 5.29 0.12
N SER A 416 11.59 6.40 -0.47
CA SER A 416 12.88 6.98 -0.06
C SER A 416 12.85 7.38 1.41
N ALA A 417 11.83 8.10 1.87
CA ALA A 417 11.68 8.44 3.28
C ALA A 417 11.58 7.20 4.18
N LEU A 418 10.80 6.20 3.79
CA LEU A 418 10.65 4.95 4.57
C LEU A 418 11.97 4.17 4.67
N VAL A 419 12.73 4.06 3.58
CA VAL A 419 14.01 3.34 3.56
C VAL A 419 15.06 4.04 4.42
N GLU A 420 15.07 5.38 4.42
CA GLU A 420 16.06 6.16 5.16
C GLU A 420 15.71 6.40 6.64
N LYS A 421 14.42 6.54 6.96
CA LYS A 421 13.99 7.03 8.28
C LYS A 421 13.19 6.03 9.10
N GLN A 422 12.48 5.08 8.48
CA GLN A 422 11.69 4.10 9.23
C GLN A 422 12.58 2.95 9.71
N ASP A 423 13.10 3.08 10.93
CA ASP A 423 13.97 2.10 11.56
C ASP A 423 13.28 1.40 12.74
N PHE A 424 13.32 0.07 12.73
CA PHE A 424 12.82 -0.77 13.82
C PHE A 424 13.95 -1.55 14.51
N CYS A 425 15.19 -1.40 14.04
CA CYS A 425 16.36 -2.12 14.52
C CYS A 425 17.14 -1.31 15.57
N SER A 426 17.21 0.02 15.42
CA SER A 426 17.82 0.90 16.43
C SER A 426 16.79 1.49 17.38
N SER A 427 17.23 1.87 18.57
CA SER A 427 16.45 2.59 19.58
C SER A 427 16.71 4.09 19.60
N THR A 428 17.59 4.59 18.72
CA THR A 428 18.19 5.94 18.82
C THR A 428 17.48 7.00 17.99
N SER A 429 16.80 6.61 16.90
CA SER A 429 16.08 7.54 16.03
C SER A 429 14.58 7.37 16.19
N SER A 430 13.86 8.48 16.41
CA SER A 430 12.40 8.50 16.39
C SER A 430 11.91 9.13 15.09
N TRP A 431 11.25 8.34 14.25
CA TRP A 431 10.56 8.82 13.07
C TRP A 431 9.13 8.24 13.05
N PRO A 432 8.08 9.05 12.77
CA PRO A 432 8.10 10.51 12.53
C PRO A 432 8.66 11.34 13.69
N PRO A 433 9.12 12.59 13.45
CA PRO A 433 9.66 13.44 14.51
C PRO A 433 8.58 13.82 15.52
N LEU A 434 8.93 13.90 16.80
CA LEU A 434 7.98 14.21 17.88
C LEU A 434 7.26 15.56 17.69
N SER A 435 7.85 16.50 16.95
CA SER A 435 7.22 17.78 16.59
C SER A 435 5.93 17.61 15.77
N ALA A 436 5.73 16.47 15.10
CA ALA A 436 4.51 16.16 14.37
C ALA A 436 3.37 15.63 15.26
N LEU A 437 3.65 15.28 16.52
CA LEU A 437 2.66 14.75 17.46
C LEU A 437 1.62 15.82 17.81
N GLN A 438 0.36 15.52 17.50
CA GLN A 438 -0.80 16.27 17.92
C GLN A 438 -1.71 15.33 18.71
N VAL A 439 -1.94 15.64 19.99
CA VAL A 439 -2.73 14.77 20.87
C VAL A 439 -4.20 15.15 20.80
N VAL A 440 -5.05 14.17 20.50
CA VAL A 440 -6.51 14.32 20.44
C VAL A 440 -7.15 13.45 21.50
N LYS A 441 -8.07 14.02 22.29
CA LYS A 441 -8.96 13.24 23.18
C LYS A 441 -10.16 12.78 22.35
N ALA A 442 -10.32 11.48 22.16
CA ALA A 442 -11.45 10.94 21.42
C ALA A 442 -12.73 10.99 22.27
N GLU A 443 -13.87 11.23 21.62
CA GLU A 443 -15.19 10.99 22.24
C GLU A 443 -15.33 9.49 22.59
N ALA A 444 -16.15 9.16 23.59
CA ALA A 444 -16.48 7.77 23.88
C ALA A 444 -17.09 7.09 22.64
N GLY A 445 -16.81 5.80 22.46
CA GLY A 445 -17.19 5.06 21.24
C GLY A 445 -16.37 5.41 19.99
N THR A 446 -15.42 6.36 20.07
CA THR A 446 -14.64 6.82 18.91
C THR A 446 -13.20 6.27 18.93
N SER A 447 -12.77 5.66 17.82
CA SER A 447 -11.39 5.18 17.67
C SER A 447 -10.43 6.33 17.33
N CYS A 448 -9.14 6.16 17.60
CA CYS A 448 -8.14 7.17 17.27
C CYS A 448 -8.06 7.49 15.77
N LYS A 449 -8.27 6.50 14.91
CA LYS A 449 -8.42 6.69 13.46
C LYS A 449 -9.54 7.71 13.16
N LYS A 450 -10.73 7.52 13.75
CA LYS A 450 -11.88 8.40 13.54
C LYS A 450 -11.65 9.78 14.17
N ALA A 451 -11.12 9.83 15.38
CA ALA A 451 -10.84 11.07 16.11
C ALA A 451 -9.82 11.96 15.39
N CYS A 452 -8.69 11.41 14.94
CA CYS A 452 -7.70 12.15 14.17
C CYS A 452 -8.29 12.65 12.84
N ARG A 453 -9.04 11.78 12.13
CA ARG A 453 -9.67 12.15 10.85
C ARG A 453 -10.66 13.31 10.99
N LYS A 454 -11.45 13.34 12.09
CA LYS A 454 -12.43 14.40 12.38
C LYS A 454 -11.79 15.79 12.43
N VAL A 455 -10.51 15.87 12.80
CA VAL A 455 -9.74 17.13 12.89
C VAL A 455 -8.74 17.31 11.75
N GLY A 456 -8.89 16.57 10.64
CA GLY A 456 -8.03 16.70 9.46
C GLY A 456 -6.63 16.10 9.63
N LEU A 457 -6.45 15.14 10.54
CA LEU A 457 -5.19 14.46 10.84
C LEU A 457 -5.29 12.95 10.58
N ILE A 458 -4.17 12.25 10.70
CA ILE A 458 -4.10 10.77 10.70
C ILE A 458 -3.54 10.27 12.04
N CYS A 459 -4.00 9.12 12.50
CA CYS A 459 -3.44 8.47 13.70
C CYS A 459 -2.01 7.99 13.42
N GLU A 460 -1.08 8.26 14.33
CA GLU A 460 0.33 7.86 14.23
C GLU A 460 0.72 6.92 15.37
N PRO A 461 0.73 5.59 15.13
CA PRO A 461 0.94 4.61 16.19
C PRO A 461 2.34 4.67 16.79
N ALA A 462 3.36 5.20 16.08
CA ALA A 462 4.72 5.35 16.62
C ALA A 462 4.78 6.29 17.85
N PHE A 463 3.77 7.13 18.06
CA PHE A 463 3.70 8.04 19.19
C PHE A 463 2.94 7.49 20.40
N PHE A 464 2.26 6.35 20.32
CA PHE A 464 1.60 5.75 21.49
C PHE A 464 2.54 5.55 22.70
N PRO A 465 3.78 5.04 22.55
CA PRO A 465 4.71 4.94 23.67
C PRO A 465 5.02 6.29 24.35
N LYS A 466 4.89 7.40 23.62
CA LYS A 466 5.08 8.76 24.16
C LYS A 466 3.88 9.24 24.96
N LEU A 467 2.69 8.67 24.74
CA LEU A 467 1.46 9.00 25.46
C LEU A 467 1.11 8.01 26.58
N ASN A 468 2.02 7.09 26.90
CA ASN A 468 1.75 5.95 27.79
C ASN A 468 2.27 6.14 29.23
N ARG A 469 2.36 7.39 29.71
CA ARG A 469 2.78 7.75 31.08
C ARG A 469 2.15 9.06 31.52
N VAL A 470 1.82 9.17 32.82
CA VAL A 470 1.22 10.39 33.44
C VAL A 470 2.01 11.65 33.12
N LYS A 471 3.33 11.63 33.34
CA LYS A 471 4.20 12.81 33.12
C LYS A 471 4.09 13.38 31.70
N ASN A 472 3.94 12.51 30.70
CA ASN A 472 3.87 12.95 29.31
C ASN A 472 2.48 13.50 28.97
N LEU A 473 1.44 12.91 29.56
CA LEU A 473 0.05 13.32 29.39
C LEU A 473 -0.27 14.68 30.01
N ALA A 474 0.43 15.05 31.09
CA ALA A 474 0.30 16.38 31.70
C ALA A 474 0.57 17.53 30.72
N ASN A 475 1.49 17.35 29.77
CA ASN A 475 1.81 18.34 28.73
C ASN A 475 0.64 18.60 27.76
N TYR A 476 -0.37 17.71 27.75
CA TYR A 476 -1.52 17.77 26.86
C TYR A 476 -2.83 17.99 27.64
N SER A 477 -2.74 18.61 28.82
CA SER A 477 -3.90 18.92 29.67
C SER A 477 -4.73 17.67 30.03
N VAL A 478 -4.07 16.53 30.23
CA VAL A 478 -4.67 15.29 30.75
C VAL A 478 -4.15 15.10 32.18
N ASP A 479 -5.00 15.39 33.15
CA ASP A 479 -4.68 15.32 34.58
C ASP A 479 -5.06 13.93 35.13
N CYS A 480 -4.09 13.00 35.13
CA CYS A 480 -4.23 11.67 35.73
C CYS A 480 -3.87 11.73 37.23
N GLN A 481 -4.84 11.57 38.12
CA GLN A 481 -4.64 11.48 39.58
C GLN A 481 -4.22 10.07 40.00
N THR A 482 -4.77 9.06 39.33
CA THR A 482 -4.39 7.66 39.51
C THR A 482 -4.12 7.04 38.15
N SER A 483 -3.29 6.00 38.12
CA SER A 483 -3.02 5.28 36.89
C SER A 483 -2.60 3.83 37.13
N GLU A 484 -2.91 2.97 36.18
CA GLU A 484 -2.43 1.58 36.14
C GLU A 484 -1.97 1.19 34.72
N PHE A 485 -1.18 0.12 34.64
CA PHE A 485 -0.78 -0.50 33.39
C PHE A 485 -1.49 -1.84 33.25
N SER A 486 -2.04 -2.10 32.06
CA SER A 486 -2.74 -3.33 31.75
C SER A 486 -2.61 -3.66 30.27
N ASP A 487 -2.58 -4.95 29.94
CA ASP A 487 -2.69 -5.49 28.58
C ASP A 487 -4.09 -6.07 28.34
N GLY A 488 -5.03 -5.82 29.25
CA GLY A 488 -6.39 -6.35 29.19
C GLY A 488 -7.22 -5.81 28.03
N HIS A 489 -6.82 -4.69 27.41
CA HIS A 489 -7.57 -4.05 26.34
C HIS A 489 -6.68 -3.36 25.29
N LEU A 490 -7.14 -3.37 24.03
CA LEU A 490 -6.51 -2.72 22.87
C LEU A 490 -6.70 -1.19 22.81
N VAL A 491 -7.58 -0.61 23.64
CA VAL A 491 -7.96 0.82 23.52
C VAL A 491 -7.04 1.73 24.31
N TYR A 492 -6.17 1.18 25.15
CA TYR A 492 -5.23 1.97 25.94
C TYR A 492 -4.23 2.72 25.04
N PRO A 493 -3.82 3.95 25.42
CA PRO A 493 -4.13 4.64 26.66
C PRO A 493 -5.51 5.34 26.66
N VAL A 494 -6.19 5.32 27.81
CA VAL A 494 -7.47 6.01 28.02
C VAL A 494 -7.46 6.90 29.26
N TYR A 495 -8.35 7.89 29.29
CA TYR A 495 -8.54 8.82 30.39
C TYR A 495 -10.00 8.83 30.83
N THR A 496 -10.26 8.67 32.13
CA THR A 496 -11.62 8.76 32.68
C THR A 496 -11.79 10.08 33.41
N ASN A 497 -12.66 10.97 32.91
CA ASN A 497 -12.80 12.33 33.45
C ASN A 497 -13.38 12.35 34.87
N SER A 498 -14.37 11.49 35.17
CA SER A 498 -15.06 11.43 36.46
C SER A 498 -14.13 11.06 37.63
N THR A 499 -13.22 10.11 37.40
CA THR A 499 -12.28 9.60 38.41
C THR A 499 -10.86 10.15 38.25
N LYS A 500 -10.63 10.95 37.20
CA LYS A 500 -9.30 11.39 36.76
C LYS A 500 -8.29 10.22 36.68
N HIS A 501 -8.75 9.07 36.23
CA HIS A 501 -7.97 7.83 36.18
C HIS A 501 -7.45 7.56 34.77
N CYS A 502 -6.20 7.12 34.65
CA CYS A 502 -5.57 6.76 33.37
C CYS A 502 -5.18 5.29 33.31
N LEU A 503 -5.62 4.60 32.27
CA LEU A 503 -5.20 3.22 31.97
C LEU A 503 -4.17 3.26 30.84
N PHE A 504 -3.00 2.69 31.11
CA PHE A 504 -1.88 2.61 30.18
C PHE A 504 -1.69 1.18 29.67
N GLN A 505 -1.16 1.08 28.45
CA GLN A 505 -0.91 -0.20 27.81
C GLN A 505 0.39 -0.81 28.35
N SER A 506 0.37 -2.05 28.87
CA SER A 506 1.61 -2.74 29.27
C SER A 506 2.28 -3.49 28.11
N ASP A 507 1.55 -3.87 27.07
CA ASP A 507 2.10 -4.55 25.89
C ASP A 507 2.13 -3.62 24.66
N PRO A 508 3.31 -3.21 24.17
CA PRO A 508 3.43 -2.28 23.05
C PRO A 508 2.87 -2.82 21.72
N LEU A 509 2.67 -4.13 21.57
CA LEU A 509 2.07 -4.72 20.37
C LEU A 509 0.54 -4.57 20.33
N LEU A 510 -0.08 -4.16 21.45
CA LEU A 510 -1.54 -3.97 21.56
C LEU A 510 -1.99 -2.53 21.38
N PHE A 511 -1.07 -1.58 21.15
CA PHE A 511 -1.45 -0.23 20.74
C PHE A 511 -2.26 -0.28 19.43
N SER A 512 -3.36 0.47 19.39
CA SER A 512 -4.31 0.43 18.28
C SER A 512 -4.81 1.81 17.89
N CYS A 513 -4.76 2.16 16.61
CA CYS A 513 -5.46 3.31 16.07
C CYS A 513 -6.95 3.02 15.85
N VAL A 514 -7.31 1.77 15.55
CA VAL A 514 -8.63 1.41 14.99
C VAL A 514 -9.68 0.98 16.02
N ARG A 515 -9.31 0.53 17.22
CA ARG A 515 -10.27 0.09 18.25
C ARG A 515 -10.87 1.26 19.04
N SER A 516 -12.10 1.04 19.53
CA SER A 516 -12.86 1.94 20.39
C SER A 516 -13.58 1.15 21.47
N ASP A 517 -14.03 1.85 22.50
CA ASP A 517 -14.90 1.33 23.55
C ASP A 517 -15.99 2.38 23.80
N GLU A 518 -17.23 1.94 23.99
CA GLU A 518 -18.42 2.81 24.14
C GLU A 518 -18.36 3.72 25.37
N SER A 519 -17.54 3.38 26.36
CA SER A 519 -17.46 4.07 27.65
C SER A 519 -16.15 4.82 27.89
N LEU A 520 -15.10 4.53 27.10
CA LEU A 520 -13.75 5.04 27.37
C LEU A 520 -13.33 6.15 26.39
N ILE A 521 -12.72 7.20 26.94
CA ILE A 521 -12.13 8.32 26.18
C ILE A 521 -10.67 7.96 25.88
N ARG A 522 -10.35 7.74 24.60
CA ARG A 522 -8.99 7.41 24.17
C ARG A 522 -8.12 8.66 24.07
N ILE A 523 -6.85 8.52 24.44
CA ILE A 523 -5.83 9.53 24.17
C ILE A 523 -5.10 9.15 22.89
N CYS A 524 -5.34 9.92 21.84
CA CYS A 524 -4.97 9.55 20.49
C CYS A 524 -3.77 10.32 19.98
N PRO A 525 -2.69 9.62 19.56
CA PRO A 525 -1.60 10.24 18.84
C PRO A 525 -2.00 10.49 17.39
N CYS A 526 -2.10 11.75 17.00
CA CYS A 526 -2.31 12.15 15.62
C CYS A 526 -1.06 12.84 15.06
N ARG A 527 -0.99 12.92 13.73
CA ARG A 527 -0.02 13.77 13.02
C ARG A 527 -0.67 14.41 11.80
N ASP A 528 -0.05 15.48 11.32
CA ASP A 528 -0.35 16.05 10.02
C ASP A 528 0.18 15.17 8.88
N TYR A 529 -0.18 15.54 7.66
CA TYR A 529 0.31 14.90 6.45
C TYR A 529 0.45 15.91 5.31
N ILE A 530 1.29 15.56 4.34
CA ILE A 530 1.41 16.30 3.08
C ILE A 530 0.20 15.94 2.21
N LYS A 531 -0.47 16.94 1.64
CA LYS A 531 -1.63 16.71 0.75
C LYS A 531 -1.23 15.74 -0.37
N ASP A 532 -2.07 14.74 -0.60
CA ASP A 532 -1.86 13.65 -1.54
C ASP A 532 -0.55 12.86 -1.31
N GLN A 533 -0.01 12.87 -0.09
CA GLN A 533 1.07 12.00 0.39
C GLN A 533 0.87 11.68 1.88
N ILE A 534 -0.18 10.92 2.17
CA ILE A 534 -0.68 10.72 3.55
C ILE A 534 0.32 9.97 4.45
N ALA A 535 1.22 9.19 3.84
CA ALA A 535 2.27 8.46 4.54
C ALA A 535 3.29 9.37 5.24
N LEU A 536 3.43 10.64 4.83
CA LEU A 536 4.47 11.55 5.30
C LEU A 536 3.85 12.78 5.97
N CYS A 537 4.31 13.10 7.17
CA CYS A 537 4.07 14.39 7.81
C CYS A 537 4.85 15.50 7.11
N LYS A 538 4.48 16.77 7.32
CA LYS A 538 5.22 17.90 6.70
C LYS A 538 6.69 17.96 7.15
N ALA A 539 6.97 17.50 8.38
CA ALA A 539 8.31 17.44 8.94
C ALA A 539 9.04 16.10 8.66
N CYS A 540 8.49 15.23 7.82
CA CYS A 540 9.01 13.88 7.60
C CYS A 540 9.98 13.77 6.40
N ILE A 541 10.08 14.82 5.58
CA ILE A 541 10.90 14.90 4.36
C ILE A 541 12.04 15.90 4.49
#